data_AF-A0AAU8BZW0-F1
#
_entry.id   AF-A0AAU8BZW0-F1
#
_cell.length_a   1.000
_cell.length_b   1.000
_cell.length_c   1.000
_cell.angle_alpha   90.00
_cell.angle_beta   90.00
_cell.angle_gamma   90.00
#
_symmetry.space_group_name_H-M   'P 1'
#
loop_
_entity.id
_entity.type
_entity.pdbx_description
1 polymer ?
#
loop_
_entity_poly.entity_id
_entity_poly.type
_entity_poly.pdbx_seq_one_letter_code
_entity_poly.pdbx_strand_id
1 'polypeptide(L)'
;MSQSTEILVSTRFSFLGASGWQSDFSKDAAMLFDKNRLLRRLWLFNNIALASLASQTDDNFHHFILSSDQMPDWAKSELTDMCEDRLGAGKFTIQFAPQGPARKFQRHAIAKFAGSDPVAQVVLDDDDGLSSDFIATLRAHLAQAEPLEAEGTPHFYTFPKGYALGLRDDEVQLWAHRFKFINLGLTMVGRKDHKNIFGIGHMDAPKRFGYTSDTRKLMYIRTLSDVNDSRVSVGERWKEVENWRDDEDFKSRFPWMLGVPFKEFNDFDSLA
;
A
#
# COMPACT_ATOMS: atom_id res chain seq x y z
N MET A 1 -13.13 28.48 -5.63
CA MET A 1 -12.84 27.19 -6.27
C MET A 1 -12.45 26.25 -5.15
N SER A 2 -13.20 25.16 -4.92
CA SER A 2 -12.78 24.16 -3.93
C SER A 2 -11.48 23.54 -4.43
N GLN A 3 -10.40 23.58 -3.62
CA GLN A 3 -9.19 22.84 -3.96
C GLN A 3 -9.53 21.35 -4.02
N SER A 4 -8.98 20.64 -5.02
CA SER A 4 -9.05 19.18 -5.06
C SER A 4 -8.40 18.62 -3.80
N THR A 5 -9.04 17.66 -3.13
CA THR A 5 -8.43 16.94 -2.01
C THR A 5 -7.15 16.26 -2.48
N GLU A 6 -6.02 16.59 -1.85
CA GLU A 6 -4.72 16.00 -2.13
C GLU A 6 -4.66 14.53 -1.68
N ILE A 7 -3.89 13.70 -2.41
CA ILE A 7 -3.80 12.26 -2.17
C ILE A 7 -2.41 11.91 -1.63
N LEU A 8 -2.39 11.32 -0.43
CA LEU A 8 -1.20 10.82 0.23
C LEU A 8 -1.26 9.30 0.33
N VAL A 9 -0.49 8.60 -0.50
CA VAL A 9 -0.29 7.14 -0.38
C VAL A 9 0.69 6.89 0.77
N SER A 10 0.32 6.02 1.70
CA SER A 10 1.06 5.81 2.94
C SER A 10 1.43 4.34 3.10
N THR A 11 2.72 4.06 3.13
CA THR A 11 3.29 2.72 3.25
C THR A 11 4.14 2.62 4.50
N ARG A 12 4.08 1.47 5.18
CA ARG A 12 5.05 1.12 6.21
C ARG A 12 6.03 0.13 5.60
N PHE A 13 7.32 0.47 5.61
CA PHE A 13 8.38 -0.41 5.11
C PHE A 13 9.30 -0.79 6.26
N SER A 14 9.25 -2.05 6.71
CA SER A 14 10.06 -2.59 7.81
C SER A 14 10.17 -1.62 9.01
N PHE A 15 9.01 -1.13 9.48
CA PHE A 15 8.92 -0.19 10.60
C PHE A 15 8.76 -0.93 11.95
N LEU A 16 9.70 -0.72 12.87
CA LEU A 16 9.69 -1.26 14.23
C LEU A 16 8.78 -0.38 15.08
N GLY A 17 7.55 -0.80 15.32
CA GLY A 17 6.64 0.00 16.12
C GLY A 17 5.21 -0.52 16.16
N ALA A 18 4.43 0.08 17.04
CA ALA A 18 3.02 -0.25 17.17
C ALA A 18 2.21 0.42 16.05
N SER A 19 1.39 -0.36 15.38
CA SER A 19 0.30 0.13 14.54
C SER A 19 -1.00 -0.54 14.96
N GLY A 20 -2.13 -0.18 14.35
CA GLY A 20 -3.38 -0.94 14.50
C GLY A 20 -3.29 -2.39 14.00
N TRP A 21 -2.16 -2.78 13.37
CA TRP A 21 -1.91 -4.02 12.64
C TRP A 21 -0.60 -4.64 13.14
N GLN A 22 -0.62 -5.28 14.31
CA GLN A 22 0.57 -5.97 14.82
C GLN A 22 0.67 -7.38 14.25
N SER A 23 1.74 -7.64 13.49
CA SER A 23 2.32 -8.98 13.33
C SER A 23 3.36 -9.22 14.42
N ASP A 24 3.68 -10.48 14.70
CA ASP A 24 4.72 -10.85 15.67
C ASP A 24 6.12 -10.36 15.24
N PHE A 25 6.37 -10.17 13.94
CA PHE A 25 7.63 -9.63 13.41
C PHE A 25 7.90 -8.17 13.78
N SER A 26 6.86 -7.37 14.02
CA SER A 26 6.99 -5.95 14.36
C SER A 26 7.59 -5.67 15.76
N LYS A 27 7.94 -6.73 16.51
CA LYS A 27 8.45 -6.66 17.89
C LYS A 27 9.92 -7.03 18.03
N ASP A 28 10.53 -7.65 17.02
CA ASP A 28 11.92 -8.10 17.06
C ASP A 28 12.73 -7.42 15.95
N ALA A 29 13.60 -6.49 16.35
CA ALA A 29 14.47 -5.77 15.42
C ALA A 29 15.41 -6.70 14.64
N ALA A 30 15.89 -7.78 15.25
CA ALA A 30 16.80 -8.72 14.59
C ALA A 30 16.08 -9.48 13.48
N MET A 31 14.85 -9.94 13.72
CA MET A 31 14.05 -10.57 12.67
C MET A 31 13.56 -9.58 11.62
N LEU A 32 13.16 -8.37 12.03
CA LEU A 32 12.64 -7.35 11.13
C LEU A 32 13.72 -6.87 10.13
N PHE A 33 14.95 -6.72 10.60
CA PHE A 33 16.10 -6.26 9.82
C PHE A 33 17.05 -7.38 9.39
N ASP A 34 16.62 -8.63 9.47
CA ASP A 34 17.35 -9.74 8.87
C ASP A 34 17.64 -9.44 7.39
N LYS A 35 18.87 -9.72 6.96
CA LYS A 35 19.34 -9.32 5.62
C LYS A 35 18.51 -9.98 4.53
N ASN A 36 18.24 -11.28 4.64
CA ASN A 36 17.48 -12.03 3.63
C ASN A 36 16.03 -11.55 3.60
N ARG A 37 15.43 -11.31 4.77
CA ARG A 37 14.09 -10.69 4.84
C ARG A 37 14.06 -9.32 4.16
N LEU A 38 15.02 -8.44 4.44
CA LEU A 38 15.07 -7.09 3.86
C LEU A 38 15.24 -7.13 2.34
N LEU A 39 16.12 -7.98 1.81
CA LEU A 39 16.30 -8.14 0.36
C LEU A 39 15.00 -8.55 -0.32
N ARG A 40 14.27 -9.52 0.25
CA ARG A 40 12.98 -9.97 -0.29
C ARG A 40 11.90 -8.91 -0.20
N ARG A 41 11.86 -8.13 0.88
CA ARG A 41 10.91 -7.02 1.06
C ARG A 41 11.22 -5.85 0.13
N LEU A 42 12.50 -5.53 -0.10
CA LEU A 42 12.93 -4.55 -1.10
C LEU A 42 12.53 -5.00 -2.51
N TRP A 43 12.69 -6.28 -2.84
CA TRP A 43 12.26 -6.82 -4.12
C TRP A 43 10.75 -6.68 -4.34
N LEU A 44 9.94 -7.07 -3.35
CA LEU A 44 8.48 -6.91 -3.42
C LEU A 44 8.08 -5.45 -3.53
N PHE A 45 8.70 -4.58 -2.74
CA PHE A 45 8.43 -3.16 -2.78
C PHE A 45 8.76 -2.54 -4.14
N ASN A 46 9.91 -2.86 -4.72
CA ASN A 46 10.30 -2.34 -6.03
C ASN A 46 9.43 -2.88 -7.16
N ASN A 47 9.21 -4.20 -7.20
CA ASN A 47 8.59 -4.87 -8.34
C ASN A 47 7.06 -4.93 -8.28
N ILE A 48 6.46 -4.74 -7.10
CA ILE A 48 5.01 -4.76 -6.91
C ILE A 48 4.50 -3.38 -6.49
N ALA A 49 4.83 -2.92 -5.28
CA ALA A 49 4.23 -1.70 -4.73
C ALA A 49 4.63 -0.45 -5.53
N LEU A 50 5.92 -0.17 -5.68
CA LEU A 50 6.43 0.96 -6.46
C LEU A 50 6.11 0.82 -7.93
N ALA A 51 6.22 -0.37 -8.53
CA ALA A 51 5.83 -0.59 -9.92
C ALA A 51 4.36 -0.22 -10.17
N SER A 52 3.47 -0.56 -9.22
CA SER A 52 2.05 -0.20 -9.32
C SER A 52 1.81 1.30 -9.20
N LEU A 53 2.56 2.00 -8.34
CA LEU A 53 2.49 3.46 -8.18
C LEU A 53 3.08 4.21 -9.40
N ALA A 54 4.21 3.73 -9.93
CA ALA A 54 4.84 4.29 -11.13
C ALA A 54 3.96 4.12 -12.38
N SER A 55 3.08 3.11 -12.39
CA SER A 55 2.15 2.85 -13.49
C SER A 55 0.86 3.66 -13.45
N GLN A 56 0.67 4.54 -12.45
CA GLN A 56 -0.58 5.29 -12.34
C GLN A 56 -0.78 6.22 -13.55
N THR A 57 -1.98 6.15 -14.11
CA THR A 57 -2.46 7.03 -15.18
C THR A 57 -2.72 8.47 -14.72
N ASP A 58 -2.84 8.67 -13.40
CA ASP A 58 -2.89 9.96 -12.72
C ASP A 58 -1.78 9.97 -11.68
N ASP A 59 -0.74 10.77 -11.91
CA ASP A 59 0.47 10.86 -11.09
C ASP A 59 0.38 11.91 -9.98
N ASN A 60 -0.81 12.51 -9.77
CA ASN A 60 -1.00 13.59 -8.81
C ASN A 60 -1.31 13.03 -7.41
N PHE A 61 -0.32 12.32 -6.87
CA PHE A 61 -0.27 11.84 -5.50
C PHE A 61 1.14 12.02 -4.94
N HIS A 62 1.25 11.97 -3.61
CA HIS A 62 2.54 11.90 -2.91
C HIS A 62 2.65 10.56 -2.18
N HIS A 63 3.82 9.92 -2.23
CA HIS A 63 4.07 8.67 -1.50
C HIS A 63 4.85 8.94 -0.20
N PHE A 64 4.23 8.67 0.94
CA PHE A 64 4.87 8.69 2.24
C PHE A 64 5.24 7.28 2.68
N ILE A 65 6.53 7.05 2.90
CA ILE A 65 7.07 5.79 3.39
C ILE A 65 7.57 5.99 4.82
N LEU A 66 6.99 5.25 5.77
CA LEU A 66 7.48 5.18 7.14
C LEU A 66 8.37 3.94 7.30
N SER A 67 9.64 4.15 7.67
CA SER A 67 10.60 3.08 7.95
C SER A 67 11.37 3.35 9.25
N SER A 68 12.17 2.39 9.71
CA SER A 68 12.90 2.50 10.99
C SER A 68 14.24 3.19 10.83
N ASP A 69 14.61 4.05 11.79
CA ASP A 69 15.97 4.61 11.90
C ASP A 69 17.05 3.54 12.18
N GLN A 70 16.65 2.43 12.80
CA GLN A 70 17.48 1.26 13.05
C GLN A 70 17.71 0.37 11.82
N MET A 71 17.05 0.60 10.70
CA MET A 71 17.26 -0.20 9.49
C MET A 71 18.72 -0.03 9.00
N PRO A 72 19.41 -1.09 8.53
CA PRO A 72 20.78 -0.99 8.04
C PRO A 72 20.93 0.04 6.91
N ASP A 73 22.05 0.76 6.89
CA ASP A 73 22.25 1.89 5.96
C ASP A 73 22.24 1.46 4.48
N TRP A 74 22.69 0.24 4.18
CA TRP A 74 22.58 -0.33 2.83
C TRP A 74 21.12 -0.42 2.37
N ALA A 75 20.22 -0.86 3.25
CA ALA A 75 18.80 -1.00 2.93
C ALA A 75 18.09 0.36 2.89
N LYS A 76 18.54 1.33 3.70
CA LYS A 76 18.03 2.71 3.63
C LYS A 76 18.40 3.36 2.30
N SER A 77 19.63 3.14 1.84
CA SER A 77 20.12 3.65 0.56
C SER A 77 19.34 3.02 -0.58
N GLU A 78 19.24 1.68 -0.61
CA GLU A 78 18.47 0.95 -1.62
C GLU A 78 17.00 1.39 -1.68
N LEU A 79 16.34 1.53 -0.52
CA LEU A 79 14.95 2.02 -0.46
C LEU A 79 14.81 3.42 -1.06
N THR A 80 15.80 4.29 -0.85
CA THR A 80 15.79 5.66 -1.36
C THR A 80 16.00 5.67 -2.87
N ASP A 81 17.00 4.93 -3.34
CA ASP A 81 17.36 4.83 -4.76
C ASP A 81 16.20 4.23 -5.57
N MET A 82 15.55 3.17 -5.08
CA MET A 82 14.37 2.59 -5.73
C MET A 82 13.20 3.59 -5.84
N CYS A 83 12.95 4.39 -4.80
CA CYS A 83 11.90 5.41 -4.85
C CYS A 83 12.22 6.50 -5.89
N GLU A 84 13.47 6.95 -5.92
CA GLU A 84 13.95 7.95 -6.87
C GLU A 84 13.86 7.41 -8.31
N ASP A 85 14.32 6.19 -8.57
CA ASP A 85 14.28 5.56 -9.89
C ASP A 85 12.86 5.33 -10.41
N ARG A 86 11.93 4.97 -9.52
CA ARG A 86 10.55 4.60 -9.92
C ARG A 86 9.61 5.79 -10.01
N LEU A 87 9.71 6.76 -9.09
CA LEU A 87 8.76 7.87 -8.97
C LEU A 87 9.37 9.23 -9.31
N GLY A 88 10.70 9.36 -9.22
CA GLY A 88 11.42 10.62 -9.36
C GLY A 88 11.41 11.51 -8.11
N ALA A 89 12.38 12.42 -8.04
CA ALA A 89 12.51 13.39 -6.98
C ALA A 89 11.21 14.16 -6.71
N GLY A 90 10.88 14.31 -5.43
CA GLY A 90 9.76 15.15 -4.97
C GLY A 90 8.39 14.49 -5.00
N LYS A 91 8.24 13.28 -5.56
CA LYS A 91 6.99 12.49 -5.52
C LYS A 91 6.84 11.62 -4.28
N PHE A 92 7.89 11.53 -3.46
CA PHE A 92 7.89 10.70 -2.26
C PHE A 92 8.62 11.37 -1.09
N THR A 93 8.34 10.88 0.13
CA THR A 93 9.07 11.20 1.35
C THR A 93 9.29 9.90 2.12
N ILE A 94 10.56 9.57 2.41
CA ILE A 94 10.90 8.51 3.34
C ILE A 94 11.19 9.13 4.71
N GLN A 95 10.51 8.63 5.74
CA GLN A 95 10.81 8.97 7.11
C GLN A 95 11.39 7.75 7.84
N PHE A 96 12.70 7.79 8.09
CA PHE A 96 13.37 6.86 9.01
C PHE A 96 13.14 7.35 10.45
N ALA A 97 12.32 6.62 11.20
CA ALA A 97 11.82 7.06 12.50
C ALA A 97 12.20 6.08 13.62
N PRO A 98 12.35 6.57 14.86
CA PRO A 98 12.54 5.71 16.02
C PRO A 98 11.29 4.87 16.29
N GLN A 99 11.46 3.83 17.10
CA GLN A 99 10.35 2.98 17.53
C GLN A 99 9.22 3.81 18.15
N GLY A 100 7.98 3.56 17.70
CA GLY A 100 6.82 4.24 18.25
C GLY A 100 5.53 3.97 17.51
N PRO A 101 4.43 4.67 17.87
CA PRO A 101 3.16 4.51 17.19
C PRO A 101 3.20 5.09 15.78
N ALA A 102 2.97 4.27 14.75
CA ALA A 102 2.98 4.70 13.33
C ALA A 102 2.07 5.92 13.07
N ARG A 103 0.91 5.96 13.76
CA ARG A 103 -0.02 7.10 13.71
C ARG A 103 0.59 8.45 14.11
N LYS A 104 1.65 8.47 14.93
CA LYS A 104 2.32 9.72 15.32
C LYS A 104 3.09 10.28 14.12
N PHE A 105 3.83 9.44 13.41
CA PHE A 105 4.62 9.84 12.25
C PHE A 105 3.72 10.22 11.06
N GLN A 106 2.67 9.44 10.81
CA GLN A 106 1.64 9.77 9.82
C GLN A 106 1.02 11.15 10.07
N ARG A 107 0.74 11.51 11.33
CA ARG A 107 0.20 12.83 11.68
C ARG A 107 1.15 13.96 11.28
N HIS A 108 2.46 13.79 11.52
CA HIS A 108 3.46 14.78 11.14
C HIS A 108 3.60 14.88 9.62
N ALA A 109 3.59 13.74 8.92
CA ALA A 109 3.61 13.71 7.46
C ALA A 109 2.42 14.47 6.85
N ILE A 110 1.20 14.21 7.35
CA ILE A 110 -0.01 14.93 6.91
C ILE A 110 0.11 16.44 7.18
N ALA A 111 0.55 16.83 8.38
CA ALA A 111 0.69 18.24 8.73
C ALA A 111 1.72 18.98 7.84
N LYS A 112 2.79 18.29 7.43
CA LYS A 112 3.78 18.85 6.49
C LYS A 112 3.25 18.91 5.06
N PHE A 113 2.47 17.91 4.64
CA PHE A 113 1.97 17.77 3.28
C PHE A 113 0.79 18.70 2.98
N ALA A 114 -0.20 18.76 3.87
CA ALA A 114 -1.47 19.45 3.63
C ALA A 114 -1.80 20.53 4.68
N GLY A 115 -0.91 20.77 5.66
CA GLY A 115 -1.18 21.72 6.73
C GLY A 115 -2.43 21.32 7.54
N SER A 116 -3.48 22.14 7.46
CA SER A 116 -4.78 21.88 8.11
C SER A 116 -5.85 21.40 7.14
N ASP A 117 -5.55 21.31 5.85
CA ASP A 117 -6.52 20.91 4.82
C ASP A 117 -6.82 19.39 4.89
N PRO A 118 -8.00 18.95 4.43
CA PRO A 118 -8.29 17.53 4.31
C PRO A 118 -7.33 16.86 3.33
N VAL A 119 -6.92 15.64 3.66
CA VAL A 119 -6.11 14.79 2.79
C VAL A 119 -6.76 13.42 2.66
N ALA A 120 -6.74 12.87 1.45
CA ALA A 120 -7.10 11.49 1.16
C ALA A 120 -5.90 10.59 1.47
N GLN A 121 -5.96 9.87 2.59
CA GLN A 121 -4.90 9.01 3.07
C GLN A 121 -5.14 7.59 2.59
N VAL A 122 -4.42 7.17 1.55
CA VAL A 122 -4.47 5.82 1.00
C VAL A 122 -3.48 4.96 1.76
N VAL A 123 -3.88 3.80 2.28
CA VAL A 123 -2.91 2.79 2.77
C VAL A 123 -2.57 1.81 1.66
N LEU A 124 -1.27 1.53 1.52
CA LEU A 124 -0.73 0.50 0.64
C LEU A 124 0.40 -0.22 1.38
N ASP A 125 0.24 -1.52 1.57
CA ASP A 125 1.30 -2.37 2.11
C ASP A 125 2.46 -2.47 1.11
N ASP A 126 3.68 -2.62 1.61
CA ASP A 126 4.93 -2.57 0.84
C ASP A 126 5.16 -3.77 -0.08
N ASP A 127 4.31 -4.80 -0.01
CA ASP A 127 4.35 -5.99 -0.84
C ASP A 127 3.15 -6.13 -1.79
N ASP A 128 2.22 -5.18 -1.77
CA ASP A 128 0.98 -5.23 -2.51
C ASP A 128 0.88 -4.12 -3.56
N GLY A 129 0.02 -4.31 -4.56
CA GLY A 129 -0.08 -3.44 -5.72
C GLY A 129 -1.48 -2.89 -5.96
N LEU A 130 -1.56 -1.73 -6.62
CA LEU A 130 -2.82 -1.11 -7.06
C LEU A 130 -2.99 -1.22 -8.58
N SER A 131 -4.22 -1.07 -9.07
CA SER A 131 -4.45 -0.92 -10.52
C SER A 131 -3.91 0.43 -11.01
N SER A 132 -3.47 0.50 -12.27
CA SER A 132 -2.94 1.72 -12.93
C SER A 132 -3.96 2.87 -13.00
N ASP A 133 -5.25 2.57 -12.84
CA ASP A 133 -6.34 3.55 -12.80
C ASP A 133 -6.82 3.88 -11.37
N PHE A 134 -6.10 3.47 -10.33
CA PHE A 134 -6.52 3.64 -8.94
C PHE A 134 -6.64 5.11 -8.53
N ILE A 135 -5.58 5.90 -8.73
CA ILE A 135 -5.56 7.33 -8.33
C ILE A 135 -6.63 8.12 -9.09
N ALA A 136 -6.73 7.90 -10.41
CA ALA A 136 -7.77 8.53 -11.24
C ALA A 136 -9.19 8.17 -10.75
N THR A 137 -9.43 6.89 -10.43
CA THR A 137 -10.72 6.41 -9.92
C THR A 137 -11.04 7.03 -8.55
N LEU A 138 -10.06 7.09 -7.64
CA LEU A 138 -10.23 7.74 -6.34
C LEU A 138 -10.52 9.23 -6.48
N ARG A 139 -9.80 9.94 -7.35
CA ARG A 139 -10.03 11.37 -7.60
C ARG A 139 -11.43 11.65 -8.13
N ALA A 140 -11.95 10.80 -9.01
CA ALA A 140 -13.33 10.90 -9.50
C ALA A 140 -14.36 10.80 -8.36
N HIS A 141 -14.11 9.92 -7.37
CA HIS A 141 -14.94 9.83 -6.16
C HIS A 141 -14.79 11.05 -5.25
N LEU A 142 -13.58 11.58 -5.08
CA LEU A 142 -13.31 12.77 -4.28
C LEU A 142 -13.94 14.03 -4.88
N ALA A 143 -13.97 14.16 -6.22
CA ALA A 143 -14.58 15.29 -6.91
C ALA A 143 -16.11 15.33 -6.76
N GLN A 144 -16.74 14.20 -6.45
CA GLN A 144 -18.19 14.09 -6.20
C GLN A 144 -18.52 14.11 -4.70
N ALA A 145 -17.50 14.19 -3.83
CA ALA A 145 -17.68 14.18 -2.40
C ALA A 145 -18.12 15.55 -1.89
N GLU A 146 -19.00 15.55 -0.90
CA GLU A 146 -19.25 16.76 -0.12
C GLU A 146 -17.95 17.18 0.61
N PRO A 147 -17.65 18.49 0.70
CA PRO A 147 -16.50 18.97 1.44
C PRO A 147 -16.49 18.46 2.88
N LEU A 148 -15.32 18.03 3.36
CA LEU A 148 -15.17 17.67 4.77
C LEU A 148 -15.13 18.95 5.62
N GLU A 149 -16.25 19.24 6.27
CA GLU A 149 -16.39 20.33 7.24
C GLU A 149 -15.31 20.25 8.33
N ALA A 150 -14.96 21.39 8.92
CA ALA A 150 -13.89 21.48 9.92
C ALA A 150 -14.13 20.57 11.15
N GLU A 151 -15.37 20.40 11.57
CA GLU A 151 -15.78 19.52 12.66
C GLU A 151 -16.29 18.13 12.17
N GLY A 152 -16.16 17.86 10.86
CA GLY A 152 -16.69 16.65 10.22
C GLY A 152 -15.94 15.38 10.61
N THR A 153 -16.65 14.27 10.71
CA THR A 153 -16.04 12.95 10.90
C THR A 153 -15.35 12.47 9.62
N PRO A 154 -14.25 11.68 9.71
CA PRO A 154 -13.58 11.16 8.52
C PRO A 154 -14.52 10.29 7.67
N HIS A 155 -14.36 10.32 6.35
CA HIS A 155 -15.08 9.45 5.42
C HIS A 155 -14.13 8.48 4.74
N PHE A 156 -14.60 7.27 4.43
CA PHE A 156 -13.76 6.22 3.86
C PHE A 156 -14.15 5.86 2.44
N TYR A 157 -13.17 5.49 1.60
CA TYR A 157 -13.39 4.87 0.31
C TYR A 157 -12.75 3.48 0.30
N THR A 158 -13.51 2.47 -0.11
CA THR A 158 -13.04 1.08 -0.19
C THR A 158 -13.30 0.49 -1.56
N PHE A 159 -12.33 -0.30 -2.02
CA PHE A 159 -12.35 -1.00 -3.30
C PHE A 159 -12.24 -2.51 -3.05
N PRO A 160 -13.35 -3.23 -2.82
CA PRO A 160 -13.30 -4.58 -2.24
C PRO A 160 -12.88 -5.69 -3.19
N LYS A 161 -12.66 -5.41 -4.48
CA LYS A 161 -12.36 -6.43 -5.49
C LYS A 161 -10.93 -6.26 -5.96
N GLY A 162 -10.20 -7.36 -6.07
CA GLY A 162 -8.85 -7.39 -6.63
C GLY A 162 -8.45 -8.83 -6.93
N TYR A 163 -7.14 -9.06 -6.97
CA TYR A 163 -6.58 -10.40 -7.06
C TYR A 163 -5.75 -10.72 -5.82
N ALA A 164 -5.52 -12.00 -5.61
CA ALA A 164 -4.46 -12.47 -4.74
C ALA A 164 -3.39 -13.18 -5.59
N LEU A 165 -2.13 -12.83 -5.37
CA LEU A 165 -0.98 -13.28 -6.12
C LEU A 165 -0.17 -14.26 -5.26
N GLY A 166 -0.08 -15.52 -5.70
CA GLY A 166 0.72 -16.54 -5.03
C GLY A 166 2.15 -16.53 -5.52
N LEU A 167 3.10 -16.34 -4.59
CA LEU A 167 4.55 -16.36 -4.85
C LEU A 167 5.27 -17.46 -4.05
N ARG A 168 4.55 -18.50 -3.60
CA ARG A 168 5.13 -19.55 -2.75
C ARG A 168 5.72 -20.71 -3.54
N ASP A 169 5.26 -20.89 -4.77
CA ASP A 169 5.67 -21.96 -5.67
C ASP A 169 6.45 -21.37 -6.86
N ASP A 170 7.10 -22.22 -7.65
CA ASP A 170 7.82 -21.77 -8.86
C ASP A 170 6.89 -21.17 -9.93
N GLU A 171 5.59 -21.50 -9.86
CA GLU A 171 4.56 -20.98 -10.74
C GLU A 171 3.76 -19.85 -10.09
N VAL A 172 3.66 -18.73 -10.79
CA VAL A 172 2.92 -17.55 -10.34
C VAL A 172 1.44 -17.76 -10.59
N GLN A 173 0.68 -17.89 -9.51
CA GLN A 173 -0.76 -18.09 -9.55
C GLN A 173 -1.51 -16.82 -9.15
N LEU A 174 -2.71 -16.64 -9.71
CA LEU A 174 -3.56 -15.49 -9.44
C LEU A 174 -4.98 -15.97 -9.14
N TRP A 175 -5.57 -15.50 -8.05
CA TRP A 175 -6.96 -15.81 -7.71
C TRP A 175 -7.81 -14.56 -7.65
N ALA A 176 -9.05 -14.65 -8.11
CA ALA A 176 -10.03 -13.58 -7.90
C ALA A 176 -10.28 -13.41 -6.40
N HIS A 177 -10.09 -12.19 -5.90
CA HIS A 177 -10.17 -11.91 -4.47
C HIS A 177 -11.20 -10.81 -4.17
N ARG A 178 -11.94 -10.99 -3.09
CA ARG A 178 -12.91 -9.99 -2.61
C ARG A 178 -12.80 -9.82 -1.12
N PHE A 179 -12.32 -8.66 -0.68
CA PHE A 179 -12.19 -8.34 0.73
C PHE A 179 -12.54 -6.87 0.97
N LYS A 180 -13.66 -6.63 1.68
CA LYS A 180 -14.12 -5.28 1.99
C LYS A 180 -13.27 -4.67 3.10
N PHE A 181 -12.92 -3.39 2.93
CA PHE A 181 -12.05 -2.64 3.84
C PHE A 181 -10.63 -3.19 3.98
N ILE A 182 -10.15 -3.95 2.99
CA ILE A 182 -8.76 -4.41 2.96
C ILE A 182 -7.79 -3.22 2.93
N ASN A 183 -6.62 -3.35 3.55
CA ASN A 183 -5.59 -2.30 3.63
C ASN A 183 -4.85 -2.03 2.30
N LEU A 184 -5.47 -2.30 1.15
CA LEU A 184 -4.87 -2.17 -0.19
C LEU A 184 -5.70 -1.18 -1.00
N GLY A 185 -5.44 0.10 -0.77
CA GLY A 185 -6.23 1.17 -1.35
C GLY A 185 -7.43 1.62 -0.49
N LEU A 186 -7.58 1.09 0.75
CA LEU A 186 -8.49 1.72 1.70
C LEU A 186 -8.03 3.17 1.91
N THR A 187 -8.95 4.09 1.65
CA THR A 187 -8.67 5.52 1.73
C THR A 187 -9.50 6.12 2.85
N MET A 188 -8.89 6.97 3.66
CA MET A 188 -9.59 7.79 4.64
C MET A 188 -9.35 9.26 4.33
N VAL A 189 -10.44 10.02 4.13
CA VAL A 189 -10.38 11.48 4.02
C VAL A 189 -10.48 12.06 5.42
N GLY A 190 -9.45 12.81 5.81
CA GLY A 190 -9.37 13.41 7.14
C GLY A 190 -8.31 14.49 7.24
N ARG A 191 -8.31 15.22 8.35
CA ARG A 191 -7.36 16.29 8.65
C ARG A 191 -6.28 15.82 9.61
N LYS A 192 -5.26 16.66 9.86
CA LYS A 192 -4.13 16.34 10.75
C LYS A 192 -4.51 16.11 12.22
N ASP A 193 -5.62 16.64 12.69
CA ASP A 193 -6.12 16.54 14.05
C ASP A 193 -6.95 15.26 14.29
N HIS A 194 -7.56 14.70 13.24
CA HIS A 194 -8.26 13.42 13.30
C HIS A 194 -7.34 12.22 13.63
N LYS A 195 -7.95 11.06 13.91
CA LYS A 195 -7.22 9.78 13.78
C LYS A 195 -6.87 9.59 12.30
N ASN A 196 -5.68 9.05 12.01
CA ASN A 196 -5.20 8.80 10.66
C ASN A 196 -5.27 7.31 10.27
N ILE A 197 -5.00 7.01 9.00
CA ILE A 197 -5.13 5.66 8.43
C ILE A 197 -4.30 4.58 9.17
N PHE A 198 -3.16 4.95 9.78
CA PHE A 198 -2.36 4.03 10.62
C PHE A 198 -2.85 3.91 12.07
N GLY A 199 -3.82 4.72 12.48
CA GLY A 199 -4.38 4.79 13.84
C GLY A 199 -5.82 4.32 13.96
N ILE A 200 -6.39 3.72 12.91
CA ILE A 200 -7.77 3.23 12.87
C ILE A 200 -7.81 1.71 12.73
N GLY A 201 -8.93 1.09 13.12
CA GLY A 201 -9.23 -0.28 12.78
C GLY A 201 -9.92 -0.32 11.41
N HIS A 202 -9.28 -0.86 10.37
CA HIS A 202 -9.72 -0.87 8.98
C HIS A 202 -11.11 -1.51 8.79
N MET A 203 -11.44 -2.52 9.59
CA MET A 203 -12.77 -3.15 9.53
C MET A 203 -13.86 -2.35 10.24
N ASP A 204 -13.54 -1.59 11.29
CA ASP A 204 -14.53 -1.01 12.20
C ASP A 204 -14.73 0.49 11.98
N ALA A 205 -13.65 1.23 11.69
CA ALA A 205 -13.72 2.67 11.48
C ALA A 205 -14.61 3.05 10.29
N PRO A 206 -14.52 2.43 9.10
CA PRO A 206 -15.44 2.72 8.01
C PRO A 206 -16.91 2.46 8.39
N LYS A 207 -17.19 1.36 9.11
CA LYS A 207 -18.56 1.04 9.55
C LYS A 207 -19.13 2.09 10.51
N ARG A 208 -18.27 2.69 11.32
CA ARG A 208 -18.64 3.69 12.32
C ARG A 208 -18.82 5.09 11.73
N PHE A 209 -17.94 5.50 10.84
CA PHE A 209 -17.87 6.89 10.37
C PHE A 209 -18.44 7.11 8.97
N GLY A 210 -18.78 6.03 8.26
CA GLY A 210 -19.32 6.09 6.90
C GLY A 210 -18.27 5.75 5.85
N TYR A 211 -18.73 5.19 4.73
CA TYR A 211 -17.87 4.82 3.62
C TYR A 211 -18.61 4.80 2.29
N THR A 212 -17.87 5.02 1.22
CA THR A 212 -18.24 4.73 -0.16
C THR A 212 -17.55 3.44 -0.59
N SER A 213 -18.30 2.49 -1.12
CA SER A 213 -17.76 1.21 -1.60
C SER A 213 -17.92 1.12 -3.12
N ASP A 214 -16.80 1.08 -3.82
CA ASP A 214 -16.79 0.85 -5.26
C ASP A 214 -16.45 -0.62 -5.56
N THR A 215 -17.39 -1.31 -6.19
CA THR A 215 -17.26 -2.73 -6.53
C THR A 215 -17.25 -2.97 -8.04
N ARG A 216 -17.10 -1.91 -8.85
CA ARG A 216 -17.21 -2.00 -10.31
C ARG A 216 -16.00 -2.69 -10.92
N LYS A 217 -14.81 -2.41 -10.39
CA LYS A 217 -13.51 -2.81 -10.95
C LYS A 217 -12.65 -3.55 -9.93
N LEU A 218 -11.66 -4.31 -10.43
CA LEU A 218 -10.62 -4.99 -9.64
C LEU A 218 -9.47 -4.00 -9.38
N MET A 219 -9.23 -3.56 -8.15
CA MET A 219 -8.41 -2.37 -7.87
C MET A 219 -7.07 -2.64 -7.21
N TYR A 220 -6.78 -3.90 -6.85
CA TYR A 220 -5.56 -4.26 -6.14
C TYR A 220 -5.07 -5.67 -6.49
N ILE A 221 -3.79 -5.90 -6.22
CA ILE A 221 -3.13 -7.20 -6.12
C ILE A 221 -2.67 -7.37 -4.66
N ARG A 222 -3.14 -8.44 -4.00
CA ARG A 222 -2.66 -8.86 -2.69
C ARG A 222 -1.66 -9.99 -2.84
N THR A 223 -0.41 -9.75 -2.55
CA THR A 223 0.67 -10.73 -2.57
C THR A 223 0.58 -11.66 -1.37
N LEU A 224 0.68 -12.96 -1.66
CA LEU A 224 0.77 -14.06 -0.72
C LEU A 224 2.16 -14.68 -0.86
N SER A 225 3.07 -14.24 0.00
CA SER A 225 4.39 -14.80 0.22
C SER A 225 4.51 -15.35 1.65
N ASP A 226 5.67 -15.92 1.96
CA ASP A 226 6.09 -16.38 3.28
C ASP A 226 6.68 -15.26 4.16
N VAL A 227 7.07 -14.12 3.58
CA VAL A 227 7.51 -12.91 4.31
C VAL A 227 6.36 -11.95 4.65
N ASN A 228 5.13 -12.27 4.24
CA ASN A 228 3.96 -11.50 4.65
C ASN A 228 3.73 -11.62 6.16
N ASP A 229 3.38 -10.48 6.75
CA ASP A 229 2.96 -10.37 8.15
C ASP A 229 1.65 -11.12 8.45
N SER A 230 0.80 -11.31 7.43
CA SER A 230 -0.46 -12.07 7.54
C SER A 230 -0.35 -13.44 6.87
N ARG A 231 -0.57 -14.52 7.63
CA ARG A 231 -0.64 -15.88 7.08
C ARG A 231 -2.06 -16.17 6.59
N VAL A 232 -2.29 -15.98 5.30
CA VAL A 232 -3.51 -16.46 4.61
C VAL A 232 -3.15 -17.71 3.81
N SER A 233 -3.98 -18.74 3.94
CA SER A 233 -3.99 -19.90 3.05
C SER A 233 -5.04 -19.70 1.96
N VAL A 234 -4.72 -20.14 0.74
CA VAL A 234 -5.69 -20.20 -0.34
C VAL A 234 -6.76 -21.22 0.05
N GLY A 235 -8.02 -20.80 0.09
CA GLY A 235 -9.13 -21.69 0.42
C GLY A 235 -9.74 -22.31 -0.84
N GLU A 236 -10.42 -23.45 -0.71
CA GLU A 236 -11.05 -24.19 -1.83
C GLU A 236 -12.03 -23.35 -2.69
N ARG A 237 -12.50 -22.21 -2.17
CA ARG A 237 -13.44 -21.31 -2.87
C ARG A 237 -12.75 -20.24 -3.72
N TRP A 238 -11.42 -20.15 -3.66
CA TRP A 238 -10.67 -19.19 -4.43
C TRP A 238 -10.61 -19.69 -5.87
N LYS A 239 -11.13 -18.87 -6.80
CA LYS A 239 -11.13 -19.20 -8.22
C LYS A 239 -9.85 -18.68 -8.83
N GLU A 240 -9.03 -19.59 -9.31
CA GLU A 240 -7.85 -19.26 -10.08
C GLU A 240 -8.27 -18.53 -11.36
N VAL A 241 -7.45 -17.57 -11.75
CA VAL A 241 -7.63 -16.74 -12.93
C VAL A 241 -6.60 -17.22 -13.92
N GLU A 242 -6.96 -18.22 -14.70
CA GLU A 242 -6.10 -18.77 -15.73
C GLU A 242 -5.84 -17.74 -16.83
N ASN A 243 -4.68 -17.82 -17.49
CA ASN A 243 -4.31 -16.98 -18.63
C ASN A 243 -4.48 -15.47 -18.38
N TRP A 244 -4.33 -15.01 -17.13
CA TRP A 244 -4.45 -13.59 -16.77
C TRP A 244 -3.47 -12.69 -17.55
N ARG A 245 -2.35 -13.26 -18.03
CA ARG A 245 -1.38 -12.55 -18.89
C ARG A 245 -1.94 -12.22 -20.27
N ASP A 246 -2.94 -12.95 -20.74
CA ASP A 246 -3.60 -12.74 -22.04
C ASP A 246 -4.88 -11.91 -21.92
N ASP A 247 -5.40 -11.70 -20.72
CA ASP A 247 -6.62 -10.94 -20.45
C ASP A 247 -6.41 -9.43 -20.68
N GLU A 248 -7.24 -8.82 -21.52
CA GLU A 248 -7.09 -7.41 -21.91
C GLU A 248 -7.44 -6.42 -20.79
N ASP A 249 -8.39 -6.74 -19.90
CA ASP A 249 -8.67 -5.90 -18.73
C ASP A 249 -7.49 -5.93 -17.76
N PHE A 250 -6.91 -7.12 -17.56
CA PHE A 250 -5.72 -7.32 -16.75
C PHE A 250 -4.53 -6.54 -17.31
N LYS A 251 -4.20 -6.69 -18.60
CA LYS A 251 -3.09 -5.96 -19.24
C LYS A 251 -3.25 -4.45 -19.14
N SER A 252 -4.48 -3.94 -19.32
CA SER A 252 -4.78 -2.52 -19.25
C SER A 252 -4.60 -1.96 -17.83
N ARG A 253 -5.03 -2.72 -16.81
CA ARG A 253 -5.17 -2.22 -15.44
C ARG A 253 -4.04 -2.64 -14.51
N PHE A 254 -3.28 -3.66 -14.88
CA PHE A 254 -2.10 -4.14 -14.15
C PHE A 254 -0.90 -4.38 -15.11
N PRO A 255 -0.58 -3.44 -16.03
CA PRO A 255 0.48 -3.64 -17.02
C PRO A 255 1.84 -3.87 -16.36
N TRP A 256 2.05 -3.26 -15.19
CA TRP A 256 3.26 -3.39 -14.39
C TRP A 256 3.54 -4.83 -13.93
N MET A 257 2.51 -5.68 -13.82
CA MET A 257 2.66 -7.07 -13.37
C MET A 257 3.18 -8.00 -14.47
N LEU A 258 3.07 -7.60 -15.74
CA LEU A 258 3.45 -8.44 -16.89
C LEU A 258 4.97 -8.63 -17.01
N GLY A 259 5.75 -7.63 -16.55
CA GLY A 259 7.20 -7.63 -16.63
C GLY A 259 7.93 -8.02 -15.33
N VAL A 260 7.20 -8.45 -14.30
CA VAL A 260 7.81 -8.77 -13.01
C VAL A 260 8.65 -10.05 -13.11
N PRO A 261 9.93 -10.02 -12.70
CA PRO A 261 10.82 -11.17 -12.82
C PRO A 261 10.62 -12.15 -11.64
N PHE A 262 9.43 -12.73 -11.51
CA PHE A 262 9.03 -13.50 -10.32
C PHE A 262 9.99 -14.62 -9.89
N LYS A 263 10.75 -15.20 -10.84
CA LYS A 263 11.77 -16.20 -10.53
C LYS A 263 12.84 -15.68 -9.56
N GLU A 264 13.21 -14.41 -9.66
CA GLU A 264 14.21 -13.79 -8.78
C GLU A 264 13.79 -13.78 -7.31
N PHE A 265 12.48 -13.76 -7.03
CA PHE A 265 11.97 -13.68 -5.66
C PHE A 265 12.25 -14.94 -4.84
N ASN A 266 12.29 -16.10 -5.50
CA ASN A 266 12.60 -17.39 -4.86
C ASN A 266 14.11 -17.65 -4.82
N ASP A 267 14.88 -17.02 -5.71
CA ASP A 267 16.32 -17.22 -5.84
C ASP A 267 17.14 -16.48 -4.75
N PHE A 268 16.53 -15.66 -3.88
CA PHE A 268 17.23 -14.98 -2.79
C PHE A 268 17.92 -15.94 -1.80
N ASP A 269 17.40 -17.16 -1.64
CA ASP A 269 18.03 -18.20 -0.80
C ASP A 269 19.31 -18.77 -1.44
N SER A 270 19.53 -18.58 -2.75
CA SER A 270 20.72 -19.05 -3.47
C SER A 270 21.88 -18.03 -3.50
N LEU A 271 21.65 -16.80 -3.02
CA LEU A 271 22.61 -15.70 -2.96
C LEU A 271 23.24 -15.51 -1.56
N ALA A 272 23.01 -16.45 -0.63
CA ALA A 272 23.52 -16.45 0.74
C ALA A 272 24.75 -17.37 0.91
#